data_AF-A0A955U3I7-F1
#
_entry.id   AF-A0A955U3I7-F1
#
_cell.length_a   1.000
_cell.length_b   1.000
_cell.length_c   1.000
_cell.angle_alpha   90.00
_cell.angle_beta   90.00
_cell.angle_gamma   90.00
#
_symmetry.space_group_name_H-M   'P 1'
#
loop_
_entity.id
_entity.type
_entity.pdbx_description
1 polymer ?
#
loop_
_entity_poly.entity_id
_entity_poly.type
_entity_poly.pdbx_seq_one_letter_code
_entity_poly.pdbx_strand_id
1 'polypeptide(L)'
;QLAAALGLPYAFAAHFAPTHLMASLALYHQHFRPSVHLDRPRTMIGVNAIAAETEDEAQYLATTQAMMFLELRRGGRPLGRPPTRDLRLSPEERMMLDHVLSCSFVGTPAQVRAGMDAFRAQTRADELIVSCSIFDHELRQRSLRWTADA
;
A
#
# COMPACT_ATOMS: atom_id res chain seq x y z
N GLN A 1 17.41 -10.02 -4.07
CA GLN A 1 18.64 -10.84 -4.15
C GLN A 1 19.82 -10.17 -3.42
N LEU A 2 20.20 -8.92 -3.72
CA LEU A 2 21.33 -8.25 -3.04
C LEU A 2 21.15 -8.15 -1.51
N ALA A 3 20.00 -7.66 -1.03
CA ALA A 3 19.72 -7.56 0.41
C ALA A 3 19.82 -8.91 1.14
N ALA A 4 19.42 -9.99 0.47
CA ALA A 4 19.52 -11.34 1.02
C ALA A 4 20.97 -11.81 1.14
N ALA A 5 21.77 -11.58 0.09
CA ALA A 5 23.19 -11.96 0.06
C ALA A 5 24.04 -11.19 1.09
N LEU A 6 23.68 -9.93 1.38
CA LEU A 6 24.34 -9.08 2.37
C LEU A 6 23.74 -9.20 3.78
N GLY A 7 22.68 -9.99 3.97
CA GLY A 7 22.00 -10.13 5.26
C GLY A 7 21.43 -8.83 5.80
N LEU A 8 20.78 -8.03 4.95
CA LEU A 8 20.16 -6.75 5.29
C LEU A 8 18.62 -6.87 5.35
N PRO A 9 17.92 -5.98 6.07
CA PRO A 9 16.46 -5.86 5.99
C PRO A 9 16.00 -5.56 4.57
N TYR A 10 14.82 -6.03 4.19
CA TYR A 10 14.25 -5.81 2.86
C TYR A 10 12.90 -5.12 2.92
N ALA A 11 12.82 -3.94 2.30
CA ALA A 11 11.57 -3.20 2.13
C ALA A 11 11.07 -3.29 0.68
N PHE A 12 9.80 -3.62 0.47
CA PHE A 12 9.18 -3.69 -0.86
C PHE A 12 8.03 -2.68 -0.99
N ALA A 13 8.05 -1.85 -2.03
CA ALA A 13 7.04 -0.83 -2.30
C ALA A 13 5.81 -1.39 -3.04
N ALA A 14 5.03 -2.26 -2.39
CA ALA A 14 3.86 -2.92 -3.00
C ALA A 14 2.74 -1.95 -3.38
N HIS A 15 2.60 -0.86 -2.61
CA HIS A 15 1.67 0.25 -2.83
C HIS A 15 1.81 0.94 -4.21
N PHE A 16 2.90 0.68 -4.94
CA PHE A 16 3.17 1.24 -6.25
C PHE A 16 3.36 0.15 -7.33
N ALA A 17 3.98 -0.98 -6.99
CA ALA A 17 4.33 -2.03 -7.94
C ALA A 17 4.10 -3.44 -7.36
N PRO A 18 2.84 -3.89 -7.23
CA PRO A 18 2.51 -5.13 -6.52
C PRO A 18 2.91 -6.40 -7.28
N THR A 19 3.09 -6.32 -8.61
CA THR A 19 3.29 -7.46 -9.52
C THR A 19 4.36 -8.46 -9.05
N HIS A 20 5.47 -7.97 -8.51
CA HIS A 20 6.62 -8.82 -8.16
C HIS A 20 6.75 -9.11 -6.67
N LEU A 21 5.80 -8.64 -5.84
CA LEU A 21 5.90 -8.71 -4.40
C LEU A 21 6.22 -10.13 -3.90
N MET A 22 5.36 -11.10 -4.22
CA MET A 22 5.50 -12.47 -3.70
C MET A 22 6.78 -13.15 -4.17
N ALA A 23 7.15 -12.95 -5.44
CA ALA A 23 8.39 -13.50 -5.99
C ALA A 23 9.63 -12.87 -5.33
N SER A 24 9.61 -11.55 -5.11
CA SER A 24 10.70 -10.82 -4.44
C SER A 24 10.88 -11.24 -2.98
N LEU A 25 9.79 -11.41 -2.23
CA LEU A 25 9.82 -11.93 -0.86
C LEU A 25 10.36 -13.35 -0.81
N ALA A 26 9.84 -14.25 -1.67
CA ALA A 26 10.31 -15.63 -1.74
C ALA A 26 11.82 -15.71 -2.00
N LEU A 27 12.32 -14.94 -2.98
CA LEU A 27 13.75 -14.86 -3.27
C LEU A 27 14.56 -14.28 -2.11
N TYR A 28 14.03 -13.29 -1.39
CA TYR A 28 14.72 -12.74 -0.22
C TYR A 28 14.85 -13.79 0.89
N HIS A 29 13.76 -14.46 1.26
CA HIS A 29 13.77 -15.47 2.31
C HIS A 29 14.62 -16.69 1.95
N GLN A 30 14.55 -17.17 0.70
CA GLN A 30 15.31 -18.35 0.26
C GLN A 30 16.82 -18.14 0.22
N HIS A 31 17.27 -16.92 -0.07
CA HIS A 31 18.69 -16.62 -0.26
C HIS A 31 19.32 -15.81 0.88
N PHE A 32 18.58 -15.57 1.97
CA PHE A 32 19.07 -14.78 3.09
C PHE A 32 20.27 -15.45 3.75
N ARG A 33 21.33 -14.67 3.94
CA ARG A 33 22.51 -15.07 4.70
C ARG A 33 22.62 -14.16 5.93
N PRO A 34 22.66 -14.70 7.15
CA PRO A 34 22.89 -13.89 8.34
C PRO A 34 24.14 -13.03 8.22
N SER A 35 24.10 -11.83 8.79
CA SER A 35 25.20 -10.88 8.80
C SER A 35 25.39 -10.27 10.19
N VAL A 36 26.40 -9.42 10.35
CA VAL A 36 26.58 -8.62 11.58
C VAL A 36 25.42 -7.68 11.88
N HIS A 37 24.58 -7.39 10.88
CA HIS A 37 23.43 -6.48 11.01
C HIS A 37 22.13 -7.20 11.36
N LEU A 38 21.99 -8.47 10.96
CA LEU A 38 20.73 -9.20 11.07
C LEU A 38 20.94 -10.72 11.06
N ASP A 39 20.38 -11.39 12.06
CA ASP A 39 20.50 -12.83 12.32
C ASP A 39 19.44 -13.66 11.58
N ARG A 40 18.27 -13.09 11.31
CA ARG A 40 17.14 -13.72 10.60
C ARG A 40 16.54 -12.80 9.55
N PRO A 41 15.93 -13.31 8.46
CA PRO A 41 15.32 -12.47 7.44
C PRO A 41 14.29 -11.52 8.04
N ARG A 42 14.30 -10.25 7.62
CA ARG A 42 13.32 -9.25 8.08
C ARG A 42 12.79 -8.44 6.90
N THR A 43 11.46 -8.39 6.79
CA THR A 43 10.77 -7.78 5.66
C THR A 43 9.79 -6.69 6.09
N MET A 44 9.78 -5.61 5.33
CA MET A 44 8.80 -4.53 5.45
C MET A 44 8.09 -4.35 4.12
N ILE A 45 6.78 -4.19 4.11
CA ILE A 45 6.02 -3.95 2.88
C ILE A 45 5.32 -2.60 2.95
N GLY A 46 5.55 -1.77 1.93
CA GLY A 46 4.83 -0.53 1.74
C GLY A 46 3.46 -0.79 1.16
N VAL A 47 2.41 -0.39 1.88
CA VAL A 47 1.00 -0.57 1.51
C VAL A 47 0.28 0.77 1.54
N ASN A 48 -0.86 0.89 0.86
CA ASN A 48 -1.74 2.04 1.05
C ASN A 48 -2.82 1.69 2.09
N ALA A 49 -3.19 2.63 2.95
CA ALA A 49 -4.35 2.49 3.81
C ALA A 49 -5.14 3.79 3.93
N ILE A 50 -6.45 3.67 3.78
CA ILE A 50 -7.41 4.76 3.96
C ILE A 50 -8.55 4.22 4.83
N ALA A 51 -8.58 4.67 6.06
CA ALA A 51 -9.61 4.36 7.03
C ALA A 51 -10.56 5.55 7.15
N ALA A 52 -11.86 5.29 7.10
CA ALA A 52 -12.89 6.30 7.34
C ALA A 52 -13.99 5.78 8.26
N GLU A 53 -14.92 6.63 8.69
CA GLU A 53 -16.01 6.18 9.59
C GLU A 53 -16.92 5.17 8.89
N THR A 54 -17.12 5.35 7.59
CA THR A 54 -17.91 4.47 6.74
C THR A 54 -17.12 4.02 5.51
N GLU A 55 -17.53 2.89 4.93
CA GLU A 55 -16.94 2.41 3.67
C GLU A 55 -17.13 3.43 2.53
N ASP A 56 -18.31 4.05 2.42
CA ASP A 56 -18.58 5.07 1.40
C ASP A 56 -17.65 6.29 1.53
N GLU A 57 -17.43 6.77 2.76
CA GLU A 57 -16.49 7.87 3.02
C GLU A 57 -15.05 7.44 2.64
N ALA A 58 -14.63 6.23 3.00
CA ALA A 58 -13.29 5.73 2.67
C ALA A 58 -13.06 5.66 1.16
N GLN A 59 -14.04 5.15 0.42
CA GLN A 59 -13.98 5.09 -1.05
C GLN A 59 -13.97 6.47 -1.69
N TYR A 60 -14.77 7.41 -1.16
CA TYR A 60 -14.73 8.81 -1.59
C TYR A 60 -13.33 9.41 -1.38
N LEU A 61 -12.75 9.27 -0.19
CA LEU A 61 -11.41 9.79 0.12
C LEU A 61 -10.31 9.14 -0.72
N ALA A 62 -10.44 7.85 -1.05
CA ALA A 62 -9.50 7.12 -1.90
C ALA A 62 -9.44 7.62 -3.34
N THR A 63 -10.44 8.37 -3.81
CA THR A 63 -10.41 8.95 -5.16
C THR A 63 -9.27 9.96 -5.35
N THR A 64 -8.78 10.60 -4.29
CA THR A 64 -7.55 11.41 -4.36
C THR A 64 -6.37 10.55 -4.80
N GLN A 65 -6.18 9.38 -4.20
CA GLN A 65 -5.12 8.44 -4.57
C GLN A 65 -5.29 7.92 -6.01
N ALA A 66 -6.51 7.53 -6.38
CA ALA A 66 -6.80 7.06 -7.73
C ALA A 66 -6.42 8.10 -8.80
N MET A 67 -6.81 9.36 -8.60
CA MET A 67 -6.44 10.45 -9.51
C MET A 67 -4.94 10.67 -9.60
N MET A 68 -4.19 10.55 -8.48
CA MET A 68 -2.74 10.66 -8.51
C MET A 68 -2.09 9.58 -9.39
N PHE A 69 -2.55 8.32 -9.30
CA PHE A 69 -2.05 7.23 -10.14
C PHE A 69 -2.43 7.42 -11.62
N LEU A 70 -3.63 7.91 -11.91
CA LEU A 70 -4.03 8.24 -13.28
C LEU A 70 -3.14 9.32 -13.90
N GLU A 71 -2.88 10.40 -13.17
CA GLU A 71 -1.99 11.48 -13.64
C GLU A 71 -0.58 10.97 -13.90
N LEU A 72 -0.04 10.12 -13.00
CA LEU A 72 1.27 9.52 -13.20
C LEU A 72 1.29 8.63 -14.46
N ARG A 73 0.25 7.82 -14.68
CA ARG A 73 0.14 6.95 -15.85
C ARG A 73 0.05 7.73 -17.16
N ARG A 74 -0.55 8.92 -17.12
CA ARG A 74 -0.64 9.88 -18.24
C ARG A 74 0.65 10.69 -18.45
N GLY A 75 1.70 10.45 -17.67
CA GLY A 75 2.97 11.19 -17.74
C GLY A 75 2.92 12.58 -17.09
N GLY A 76 1.85 12.87 -16.35
CA GLY A 76 1.65 14.11 -15.62
C GLY A 76 2.26 14.09 -14.22
N ARG A 77 2.09 15.20 -13.49
CA ARG A 77 2.50 15.31 -12.09
C ARG A 77 1.35 14.80 -11.19
N PRO A 78 1.60 13.84 -10.28
CA PRO A 78 0.58 13.27 -9.42
C PRO A 78 0.26 14.19 -8.23
N LEU A 79 -0.27 15.39 -8.50
CA LEU A 79 -0.68 16.31 -7.44
C LEU A 79 -2.01 15.84 -6.84
N GLY A 80 -2.10 15.86 -5.50
CA GLY A 80 -3.35 15.56 -4.80
C GLY A 80 -4.44 16.56 -5.20
N ARG A 81 -5.61 16.04 -5.59
CA ARG A 81 -6.83 16.82 -5.85
C ARG A 81 -7.90 16.45 -4.84
N PRO A 82 -8.85 17.35 -4.52
CA PRO A 82 -9.98 17.03 -3.66
C PRO A 82 -10.71 15.78 -4.13
N PRO A 83 -11.15 14.90 -3.22
CA PRO A 83 -11.87 13.69 -3.59
C PRO A 83 -13.17 13.99 -4.33
N THR A 84 -13.60 13.09 -5.20
CA THR A 84 -14.78 13.26 -6.06
C THR A 84 -15.63 11.99 -6.09
N ARG A 85 -16.95 12.14 -6.19
CA ARG A 85 -17.87 11.02 -6.45
C ARG A 85 -18.05 10.74 -7.95
N ASP A 86 -17.59 11.66 -8.79
CA ASP A 86 -17.77 11.63 -10.24
C ASP A 86 -16.50 11.16 -10.98
N LEU A 87 -15.71 10.26 -10.37
CA LEU A 87 -14.50 9.73 -11.01
C LEU A 87 -14.89 8.80 -12.17
N ARG A 88 -14.84 9.34 -13.39
CA ARG A 88 -15.08 8.59 -14.63
C ARG A 88 -13.79 7.93 -15.09
N LEU A 89 -13.83 6.60 -15.21
CA LEU A 89 -12.69 5.77 -15.63
C LEU A 89 -13.01 5.08 -16.94
N SER A 90 -12.09 5.10 -17.90
CA SER A 90 -12.13 4.15 -19.00
C SER A 90 -11.96 2.71 -18.48
N PRO A 91 -12.36 1.68 -19.25
CA PRO A 91 -12.10 0.29 -18.87
C PRO A 91 -10.61 0.01 -18.58
N GLU A 92 -9.72 0.59 -19.39
CA GLU A 92 -8.27 0.46 -19.24
C GLU A 92 -7.75 1.13 -17.95
N GLU A 93 -8.27 2.30 -17.62
CA GLU A 93 -7.93 3.02 -16.39
C GLU A 93 -8.41 2.26 -15.15
N ARG A 94 -9.61 1.68 -15.21
CA ARG A 94 -10.14 0.84 -14.13
C ARG A 94 -9.27 -0.38 -13.92
N MET A 95 -8.95 -1.14 -14.97
CA MET A 95 -8.06 -2.31 -14.88
C MET A 95 -6.68 -1.94 -14.32
N MET A 96 -6.13 -0.80 -14.73
CA MET A 96 -4.85 -0.31 -14.23
C MET A 96 -4.92 0.02 -12.73
N LEU A 97 -5.96 0.73 -12.30
CA LEU A 97 -6.15 1.06 -10.89
C LEU A 97 -6.39 -0.18 -10.04
N ASP A 98 -7.23 -1.12 -10.50
CA ASP A 98 -7.48 -2.40 -9.80
C ASP A 98 -6.16 -3.17 -9.59
N HIS A 99 -5.27 -3.13 -10.59
CA HIS A 99 -3.94 -3.76 -10.48
C HIS A 99 -3.02 -3.03 -9.50
N VAL A 100 -2.81 -1.72 -9.70
CA VAL A 100 -1.84 -0.93 -8.91
C VAL A 100 -2.28 -0.76 -7.45
N LEU A 101 -3.60 -0.68 -7.21
CA LEU A 101 -4.19 -0.54 -5.88
C LEU A 101 -4.52 -1.89 -5.22
N SER A 102 -4.07 -3.02 -5.78
CA SER A 102 -4.28 -4.35 -5.19
C SER A 102 -3.63 -4.53 -3.81
N CYS A 103 -2.69 -3.66 -3.44
CA CYS A 103 -2.08 -3.58 -2.09
C CYS A 103 -2.53 -2.33 -1.33
N SER A 104 -3.79 -1.92 -1.54
CA SER A 104 -4.45 -0.81 -0.84
C SER A 104 -5.61 -1.31 0.02
N PHE A 105 -5.65 -0.89 1.28
CA PHE A 105 -6.71 -1.21 2.23
C PHE A 105 -7.59 0.02 2.45
N VAL A 106 -8.80 0.00 1.90
CA VAL A 106 -9.73 1.14 1.93
C VAL A 106 -11.03 0.69 2.56
N GLY A 107 -11.45 1.33 3.65
CA GLY A 107 -12.71 1.01 4.31
C GLY A 107 -12.84 1.58 5.72
N THR A 108 -13.69 0.96 6.52
CA THR A 108 -13.77 1.20 7.97
C THR A 108 -12.50 0.69 8.68
N PRO A 109 -12.21 1.13 9.93
CA PRO A 109 -11.04 0.65 10.66
C PRO A 109 -11.00 -0.88 10.81
N ALA A 110 -12.16 -1.52 10.99
CA ALA A 110 -12.28 -2.97 11.07
C ALA A 110 -11.94 -3.67 9.74
N GLN A 111 -12.40 -3.12 8.61
CA GLN A 111 -12.07 -3.64 7.28
C GLN A 111 -10.58 -3.48 6.97
N VAL A 112 -9.98 -2.33 7.32
CA VAL A 112 -8.55 -2.06 7.16
C VAL A 112 -7.72 -3.04 8.00
N ARG A 113 -8.07 -3.24 9.28
CA ARG A 113 -7.44 -4.25 10.16
C ARG A 113 -7.46 -5.63 9.52
N ALA A 114 -8.65 -6.11 9.16
CA ALA A 114 -8.83 -7.45 8.60
C ALA A 114 -8.04 -7.64 7.30
N GLY A 115 -8.03 -6.65 6.42
CA GLY A 115 -7.27 -6.68 5.17
C GLY A 115 -5.76 -6.71 5.40
N MET A 116 -5.25 -5.86 6.31
CA MET A 116 -3.83 -5.82 6.67
C MET A 116 -3.37 -7.12 7.34
N ASP A 117 -4.18 -7.69 8.23
CA ASP A 117 -3.89 -8.97 8.88
C ASP A 117 -3.83 -10.13 7.87
N ALA A 118 -4.80 -10.21 6.97
CA ALA A 118 -4.83 -11.21 5.91
C ALA A 118 -3.61 -11.07 4.99
N PHE A 119 -3.27 -9.84 4.59
CA PHE A 119 -2.11 -9.56 3.75
C PHE A 119 -0.80 -9.90 4.44
N ARG A 120 -0.66 -9.58 5.74
CA ARG A 120 0.51 -9.94 6.54
C ARG A 120 0.63 -11.46 6.67
N ALA A 121 -0.47 -12.19 6.86
CA ALA A 121 -0.46 -13.65 6.89
C ALA A 121 -0.02 -14.26 5.55
N GLN A 122 -0.50 -13.70 4.43
CA GLN A 122 -0.14 -14.14 3.09
C GLN A 122 1.34 -13.88 2.76
N THR A 123 1.84 -12.69 3.09
CA THR A 123 3.20 -12.23 2.74
C THR A 123 4.27 -12.63 3.74
N ARG A 124 3.86 -12.94 4.98
CA ARG A 124 4.74 -13.15 6.14
C ARG A 124 5.62 -11.94 6.45
N ALA A 125 5.14 -10.74 6.14
CA ALA A 125 5.84 -9.50 6.46
C ALA A 125 6.00 -9.32 7.98
N ASP A 126 7.20 -8.91 8.39
CA ASP A 126 7.43 -8.52 9.79
C ASP A 126 6.77 -7.18 10.09
N GLU A 127 6.82 -6.25 9.14
CA GLU A 127 6.34 -4.87 9.28
C GLU A 127 5.58 -4.40 8.03
N LEU A 128 4.60 -3.51 8.22
CA LEU A 128 3.94 -2.78 7.15
C LEU A 128 4.26 -1.29 7.32
N ILE A 129 4.68 -0.63 6.25
CA ILE A 129 4.82 0.83 6.20
C ILE A 129 3.66 1.40 5.39
N VAL A 130 2.92 2.33 6.00
CA VAL A 130 1.65 2.82 5.45
C VAL A 130 1.84 4.14 4.71
N SER A 131 1.33 4.20 3.48
CA SER A 131 1.08 5.42 2.75
C SER A 131 -0.42 5.77 2.81
N CYS A 132 -0.74 7.04 3.02
CA CYS A 132 -2.11 7.53 3.07
C CYS A 132 -2.23 8.80 2.22
N SER A 133 -2.86 8.68 1.04
CA SER A 133 -3.01 9.77 0.07
C SER A 133 -4.43 10.34 0.11
N ILE A 134 -4.70 11.17 1.11
CA ILE A 134 -5.93 11.96 1.25
C ILE A 134 -5.58 13.43 1.06
N PHE A 135 -6.40 14.16 0.30
CA PHE A 135 -6.16 15.57 -0.02
C PHE A 135 -6.25 16.46 1.22
N ASP A 136 -7.32 16.29 2.00
CA ASP A 136 -7.51 17.03 3.24
C ASP A 136 -6.55 16.53 4.32
N HIS A 137 -5.82 17.46 4.93
CA HIS A 137 -4.76 17.14 5.88
C HIS A 137 -5.29 16.55 7.19
N GLU A 138 -6.41 17.06 7.70
CA GLU A 138 -6.98 16.61 8.97
C GLU A 138 -7.60 15.21 8.80
N LEU A 139 -8.31 14.99 7.69
CA LEU A 139 -8.84 13.68 7.35
C LEU A 139 -7.71 12.66 7.13
N ARG A 140 -6.59 13.07 6.53
CA ARG A 140 -5.40 12.22 6.40
C ARG A 140 -4.84 11.81 7.75
N GLN A 141 -4.68 12.75 8.69
CA GLN A 141 -4.21 12.43 10.03
C GLN A 141 -5.18 11.50 10.78
N ARG A 142 -6.48 11.75 10.66
CA ARG A 142 -7.53 10.91 11.27
C ARG A 142 -7.50 9.49 10.73
N SER A 143 -7.42 9.35 9.40
CA SER A 143 -7.27 8.05 8.75
C SER A 143 -6.02 7.32 9.23
N LEU A 144 -4.87 7.99 9.31
CA LEU A 144 -3.64 7.37 9.79
C LEU A 144 -3.74 6.90 11.25
N ARG A 145 -4.41 7.67 12.12
CA ARG A 145 -4.68 7.28 13.51
C ARG A 145 -5.56 6.04 13.56
N TRP A 146 -6.64 6.02 12.81
CA TRP A 146 -7.51 4.84 12.71
C TRP A 146 -6.77 3.61 12.18
N THR A 147 -5.91 3.76 11.18
CA THR A 147 -5.07 2.65 10.70
C THR A 147 -4.07 2.17 11.76
N ALA A 148 -3.51 3.07 12.56
CA ALA A 148 -2.55 2.70 13.61
C ALA A 148 -3.21 2.00 14.81
N ASP A 149 -4.46 2.37 15.12
CA ASP A 149 -5.28 1.74 16.17
C ASP A 149 -6.02 0.47 15.65
N ALA A 150 -6.00 0.25 14.34
CA ALA A 150 -6.47 -0.94 13.64
C ALA A 150 -5.41 -2.05 13.62
#